data_AF-A0AAD6XAV5-F1
#
_entry.id   AF-A0AAD6XAV5-F1
#
_cell.length_a   1.000
_cell.length_b   1.000
_cell.length_c   1.000
_cell.angle_alpha   90.00
_cell.angle_beta   90.00
_cell.angle_gamma   90.00
#
_symmetry.space_group_name_H-M   'P 1'
#
loop_
_entity.id
_entity.type
_entity.pdbx_description
1 polymer ?
#
loop_
_entity_poly.entity_id
_entity_poly.type
_entity_poly.pdbx_seq_one_letter_code
_entity_poly.pdbx_strand_id
1 'polypeptide(L)'
;MNSLYTSGVRQASSLQADLERLRNGENSAALLGQISASLAAMNRTIDDYDSMAKREIIKAKQEKAQMRVQKFRTDYTELRNQFEQLKTQAAVEQAAAQRADLITGASTSASASDTRRRFQTTPAEHSTLHPGLRPEGDQHAESPFRAPTPQPGFGARERQALDEHTFIQNTESRLDEFLQQGLDVLENLRDQRIMLNGTRRRLLDAANTLGLSRNVIGWIEQRSTQDMYIFFAGAVGTFICFYFIWLYLG
;
A
#
# COMPACT_ATOMS: atom_id res chain seq x y z
N MET A 1 26.84 5.34 -17.88
CA MET A 1 26.09 4.08 -18.12
C MET A 1 26.59 2.92 -17.27
N ASN A 2 27.84 2.45 -17.39
CA ASN A 2 28.28 1.27 -16.62
C ASN A 2 28.23 1.46 -15.08
N SER A 3 28.52 2.65 -14.57
CA SER A 3 28.41 2.98 -13.14
C SER A 3 26.97 2.92 -12.60
N LEU A 4 26.00 3.40 -13.38
CA LEU A 4 24.58 3.31 -13.01
C LEU A 4 24.09 1.86 -13.04
N TYR A 5 24.55 1.08 -14.01
CA TYR A 5 24.23 -0.34 -14.08
C TYR A 5 24.77 -1.10 -12.85
N THR A 6 26.02 -0.87 -12.46
CA THR A 6 26.59 -1.51 -11.26
C THR A 6 25.90 -1.05 -9.98
N SER A 7 25.53 0.24 -9.88
CA SER A 7 24.72 0.74 -8.77
C SER A 7 23.35 0.08 -8.71
N GLY A 8 22.65 -0.05 -9.85
CA GLY A 8 21.33 -0.69 -9.93
C GLY A 8 21.37 -2.16 -9.51
N VAL A 9 22.40 -2.92 -9.95
CA VAL A 9 22.61 -4.31 -9.53
C VAL A 9 22.84 -4.41 -8.01
N ARG A 10 23.65 -3.50 -7.43
CA ARG A 10 23.88 -3.47 -5.98
C ARG A 10 22.60 -3.16 -5.21
N GLN A 11 21.82 -2.18 -5.67
CA GLN A 11 20.54 -1.81 -5.07
C GLN A 11 19.54 -2.97 -5.12
N ALA A 12 19.46 -3.69 -6.24
CA ALA A 12 18.61 -4.87 -6.37
C ALA A 12 19.04 -5.98 -5.40
N SER A 13 20.35 -6.24 -5.28
CA SER A 13 20.88 -7.25 -4.36
C SER A 13 20.65 -6.87 -2.89
N SER A 14 20.79 -5.60 -2.51
CA SER A 14 20.46 -5.16 -1.15
C SER A 14 18.96 -5.25 -0.85
N LEU A 15 18.11 -4.92 -1.83
CA LEU A 15 16.66 -5.08 -1.70
C LEU A 15 16.25 -6.53 -1.51
N GLN A 16 16.87 -7.46 -2.22
CA GLN A 16 16.65 -8.90 -2.03
C GLN A 16 17.03 -9.34 -0.62
N ALA A 17 18.20 -8.92 -0.13
CA ALA A 17 18.64 -9.24 1.23
C ALA A 17 17.67 -8.66 2.29
N ASP A 18 17.22 -7.42 2.13
CA ASP A 18 16.26 -6.80 3.06
C ASP A 18 14.88 -7.51 3.00
N LEU A 19 14.42 -7.95 1.83
CA LEU A 19 13.19 -8.75 1.70
C LEU A 19 13.32 -10.14 2.31
N GLU A 20 14.49 -10.76 2.24
CA GLU A 20 14.74 -12.05 2.92
C GLU A 20 14.67 -11.89 4.44
N ARG A 21 15.19 -10.78 4.98
CA ARG A 21 15.06 -10.46 6.42
C ARG A 21 13.60 -10.27 6.82
N LEU A 22 12.81 -9.56 6.00
CA LEU A 22 11.38 -9.41 6.20
C LEU A 22 10.66 -10.78 6.18
N ARG A 23 10.99 -11.63 5.20
CA ARG A 23 10.44 -12.99 5.09
C ARG A 23 10.79 -13.87 6.30
N ASN A 24 11.96 -13.68 6.90
CA ASN A 24 12.39 -14.42 8.08
C ASN A 24 11.68 -13.97 9.37
N GLY A 25 10.73 -13.03 9.29
CA GLY A 25 9.91 -12.56 10.41
C GLY A 25 10.40 -11.27 11.05
N GLU A 26 11.44 -10.62 10.51
CA GLU A 26 11.94 -9.33 11.01
C GLU A 26 11.05 -8.17 10.51
N ASN A 27 9.79 -8.13 10.98
CA ASN A 27 8.78 -7.13 10.61
C ASN A 27 8.97 -5.80 11.38
N SER A 28 10.17 -5.24 11.36
CA SER A 28 10.44 -3.96 12.03
C SER A 28 9.99 -2.78 11.17
N ALA A 29 9.36 -1.78 11.79
CA ALA A 29 8.94 -0.55 11.11
C ALA A 29 10.12 0.18 10.43
N ALA A 30 11.32 0.11 11.04
CA ALA A 30 12.54 0.64 10.46
C ALA A 30 12.95 -0.08 9.17
N LEU A 31 12.89 -1.41 9.13
CA LEU A 31 13.22 -2.21 7.95
C LEU A 31 12.18 -2.01 6.82
N LEU A 32 10.90 -1.91 7.16
CA LEU A 32 9.85 -1.54 6.19
C LEU A 32 10.10 -0.17 5.57
N GLY A 33 10.48 0.82 6.40
CA GLY A 33 10.87 2.15 5.95
C GLY A 33 12.10 2.12 5.05
N GLN A 34 13.14 1.39 5.45
CA GLN A 34 14.38 1.20 4.68
C GLN A 34 14.10 0.58 3.30
N ILE A 35 13.31 -0.50 3.23
CA ILE A 35 12.93 -1.14 1.96
C ILE A 35 12.13 -0.18 1.09
N SER A 36 11.19 0.58 1.67
CA SER A 36 10.41 1.54 0.91
C SER A 36 11.28 2.64 0.28
N ALA A 37 12.28 3.12 1.02
CA ALA A 37 13.22 4.13 0.57
C ALA A 37 14.20 3.59 -0.49
N SER A 38 14.73 2.39 -0.30
CA SER A 38 15.63 1.75 -1.27
C SER A 38 14.92 1.40 -2.57
N LEU A 39 13.63 1.06 -2.50
CA LEU A 39 12.79 0.85 -3.68
C LEU A 39 12.53 2.16 -4.43
N ALA A 40 12.26 3.26 -3.73
CA ALA A 40 12.15 4.58 -4.36
C ALA A 40 13.47 5.01 -5.03
N ALA A 41 14.60 4.77 -4.37
CA ALA A 41 15.93 5.04 -4.92
C ALA A 41 16.22 4.19 -6.17
N MET A 42 15.86 2.91 -6.17
CA MET A 42 16.00 2.02 -7.34
C MET A 42 15.14 2.49 -8.51
N ASN A 43 13.91 2.95 -8.26
CA ASN A 43 13.06 3.48 -9.34
C ASN A 43 13.71 4.70 -10.01
N ARG A 44 14.31 5.59 -9.20
CA ARG A 44 15.05 6.75 -9.71
C ARG A 44 16.28 6.35 -10.53
N THR A 45 17.05 5.35 -10.08
CA THR A 45 18.22 4.89 -10.85
C THR A 45 17.83 4.22 -12.17
N ILE A 46 16.69 3.53 -12.22
CA ILE A 46 16.13 2.97 -13.45
C ILE A 46 15.75 4.09 -14.42
N ASP A 47 15.07 5.13 -13.95
CA ASP A 47 14.68 6.27 -14.78
C ASP A 47 15.91 7.05 -15.29
N ASP A 48 16.92 7.25 -14.44
CA ASP A 48 18.20 7.85 -14.83
C ASP A 48 18.91 6.99 -15.89
N TYR A 49 18.91 5.66 -15.74
CA TYR A 49 19.50 4.73 -16.70
C TYR A 49 18.73 4.70 -18.04
N ASP A 50 17.39 4.75 -18.01
CA ASP A 50 16.54 4.86 -19.20
C ASP A 50 16.79 6.18 -19.95
N SER A 51 16.96 7.28 -19.22
CA SER A 51 17.31 8.58 -19.82
C SER A 51 18.67 8.54 -20.53
N MET A 52 19.67 7.87 -19.95
CA MET A 52 20.98 7.68 -20.59
C MET A 52 20.90 6.74 -21.79
N ALA A 53 20.10 5.67 -21.71
CA ALA A 53 19.92 4.73 -22.81
C ALA A 53 19.29 5.40 -24.04
N LYS A 54 18.32 6.30 -23.84
CA LYS A 54 17.70 7.10 -24.92
C LYS A 54 18.67 8.10 -25.56
N ARG A 55 19.60 8.64 -24.78
CA ARG A 55 20.62 9.60 -25.24
C ARG A 55 21.83 8.95 -25.92
N GLU A 56 21.96 7.63 -25.87
CA GLU A 56 23.07 6.92 -26.50
C GLU A 56 22.94 6.95 -28.03
N ILE A 57 23.97 7.47 -28.71
CA ILE A 57 23.99 7.68 -30.17
C ILE A 57 24.29 6.36 -30.91
N ILE A 58 25.02 5.44 -30.27
CA ILE A 58 25.41 4.15 -30.87
C ILE A 58 24.26 3.15 -30.71
N LYS A 59 23.57 2.85 -31.81
CA LYS A 59 22.38 1.98 -31.83
C LYS A 59 22.57 0.62 -31.13
N ALA A 60 23.70 -0.05 -31.37
CA ALA A 60 24.01 -1.33 -30.72
C ALA A 60 24.22 -1.24 -29.20
N LYS A 61 24.72 -0.10 -28.68
CA LYS A 61 24.83 0.14 -27.23
C LYS A 61 23.49 0.56 -26.63
N GLN A 62 22.71 1.34 -27.37
CA GLN A 62 21.35 1.73 -27.02
C GLN A 62 20.44 0.50 -26.84
N GLU A 63 20.46 -0.44 -27.78
CA GLU A 63 19.66 -1.68 -27.68
C GLU A 63 20.05 -2.52 -26.44
N LYS A 64 21.36 -2.69 -26.17
CA LYS A 64 21.83 -3.36 -24.95
C LYS A 64 21.42 -2.63 -23.67
N ALA A 65 21.47 -1.30 -23.67
CA ALA A 65 21.04 -0.50 -22.53
C ALA A 65 19.53 -0.61 -22.30
N GLN A 66 18.72 -0.58 -23.36
CA GLN A 66 17.27 -0.76 -23.29
C GLN A 66 16.88 -2.15 -22.76
N MET A 67 17.56 -3.23 -23.19
CA MET A 67 17.34 -4.57 -22.61
C MET A 67 17.63 -4.60 -21.11
N ARG A 68 18.69 -3.91 -20.66
CA ARG A 68 19.01 -3.80 -19.22
C ARG A 68 17.97 -2.98 -18.45
N VAL A 69 17.46 -1.89 -19.02
CA VAL A 69 16.35 -1.11 -18.43
C VAL A 69 15.11 -1.99 -18.28
N GLN A 70 14.74 -2.75 -19.31
CA GLN A 70 13.59 -3.65 -19.24
C GLN A 70 13.76 -4.68 -18.14
N LYS A 71 14.95 -5.32 -18.05
CA LYS A 71 15.25 -6.24 -16.97
C LYS A 71 15.06 -5.59 -15.59
N PHE A 72 15.67 -4.42 -15.37
CA PHE A 72 15.51 -3.74 -14.07
C PHE A 72 14.07 -3.33 -13.77
N ARG A 73 13.26 -3.00 -14.77
CA ARG A 73 11.82 -2.73 -14.56
C ARG A 73 11.07 -3.98 -14.14
N THR A 74 11.32 -5.12 -14.77
CA THR A 74 10.75 -6.40 -14.37
C THR A 74 11.17 -6.74 -12.94
N ASP A 75 12.47 -6.69 -12.64
CA ASP A 75 13.01 -6.98 -11.31
C ASP A 75 12.39 -6.05 -10.25
N TYR A 76 12.26 -4.75 -10.55
CA TYR A 76 11.61 -3.77 -9.68
C TYR A 76 10.15 -4.13 -9.38
N THR A 77 9.37 -4.49 -10.41
CA THR A 77 7.96 -4.86 -10.21
C THR A 77 7.82 -6.13 -9.38
N GLU A 78 8.71 -7.11 -9.57
CA GLU A 78 8.73 -8.33 -8.79
C GLU A 78 9.05 -8.05 -7.32
N LEU A 79 10.13 -7.30 -7.04
CA LEU A 79 10.54 -6.91 -5.69
C LEU A 79 9.44 -6.10 -4.99
N ARG A 80 8.76 -5.20 -5.72
CA ARG A 80 7.64 -4.43 -5.18
C ARG A 80 6.46 -5.33 -4.81
N ASN A 81 6.11 -6.26 -5.67
CA ASN A 81 5.02 -7.20 -5.39
C ASN A 81 5.33 -8.10 -4.19
N GLN A 82 6.57 -8.59 -4.07
CA GLN A 82 7.01 -9.37 -2.91
C GLN A 82 6.91 -8.56 -1.61
N PHE A 83 7.34 -7.29 -1.64
CA PHE A 83 7.22 -6.40 -0.48
C PHE A 83 5.78 -6.20 -0.04
N GLU A 84 4.87 -5.89 -0.97
CA GLU A 84 3.45 -5.67 -0.65
C GLU A 84 2.78 -6.96 -0.15
N GLN A 85 3.13 -8.12 -0.71
CA GLN A 85 2.63 -9.41 -0.26
C GLN A 85 3.08 -9.73 1.17
N LEU A 86 4.37 -9.57 1.47
CA LEU A 86 4.91 -9.79 2.81
C LEU A 86 4.34 -8.80 3.83
N LYS A 87 4.18 -7.53 3.43
CA LYS A 87 3.54 -6.51 4.27
C LYS A 87 2.09 -6.86 4.59
N THR A 88 1.34 -7.32 3.60
CA THR A 88 -0.05 -7.76 3.79
C THR A 88 -0.12 -8.98 4.70
N GLN A 89 0.79 -9.95 4.53
CA GLN A 89 0.88 -11.12 5.40
C GLN A 89 1.16 -10.73 6.86
N ALA A 90 2.16 -9.87 7.10
CA ALA A 90 2.49 -9.38 8.43
C ALA A 90 1.30 -8.64 9.09
N ALA A 91 0.58 -7.82 8.32
CA ALA A 91 -0.62 -7.13 8.81
C ALA A 91 -1.75 -8.11 9.20
N VAL A 92 -1.97 -9.16 8.40
CA VAL A 92 -2.95 -10.21 8.69
C VAL A 92 -2.57 -11.00 9.94
N GLU A 93 -1.29 -11.35 10.11
CA GLU A 93 -0.78 -12.03 11.31
C GLU A 93 -0.98 -11.18 12.58
N GLN A 94 -0.70 -9.87 12.49
CA GLN A 94 -0.95 -8.94 13.61
C GLN A 94 -2.44 -8.82 13.94
N ALA A 95 -3.30 -8.69 12.93
CA ALA A 95 -4.75 -8.63 13.14
C ALA A 95 -5.30 -9.94 13.75
N ALA A 96 -4.76 -11.09 13.34
CA ALA A 96 -5.11 -12.40 13.90
C ALA A 96 -4.66 -12.52 15.38
N ALA A 97 -3.46 -12.05 15.72
CA ALA A 97 -2.96 -12.02 17.09
C ALA A 97 -3.83 -11.12 17.99
N GLN A 98 -4.15 -9.90 17.55
CA GLN A 98 -5.06 -9.00 18.27
C GLN A 98 -6.45 -9.63 18.47
N ARG A 99 -6.97 -10.34 17.46
CA ARG A 99 -8.25 -11.05 17.57
C ARG A 99 -8.16 -12.20 18.58
N ALA A 100 -7.05 -12.94 18.62
CA ALA A 100 -6.85 -14.01 19.58
C ALA A 100 -6.80 -13.47 21.03
N ASP A 101 -6.12 -12.34 21.26
CA ASP A 101 -6.07 -11.67 22.57
C ASP A 101 -7.45 -11.18 23.03
N LEU A 102 -8.30 -10.71 22.11
CA LEU A 102 -9.67 -10.31 22.42
C LEU A 102 -10.55 -11.52 22.79
N ILE A 103 -10.36 -12.66 22.14
CA ILE A 103 -11.12 -13.90 22.41
C ILE A 103 -10.69 -14.53 23.74
N THR A 104 -9.40 -14.53 24.05
CA THR A 104 -8.87 -15.05 25.32
C THR A 104 -9.16 -14.11 26.48
N GLY A 105 -9.05 -12.79 26.29
CA GLY A 105 -9.40 -11.78 27.30
C GLY A 105 -10.90 -11.76 27.65
N ALA A 106 -11.78 -12.10 26.71
CA ALA A 106 -13.20 -12.27 26.97
C ALA A 106 -13.52 -13.49 27.85
N SER A 107 -12.65 -14.51 27.88
CA SER A 107 -12.85 -15.72 28.69
C SER A 107 -12.45 -15.57 30.16
N THR A 108 -11.63 -14.58 30.51
CA THR A 108 -11.20 -14.30 31.90
C THR A 108 -11.89 -13.09 32.53
N SER A 109 -12.55 -12.25 31.73
CA SER A 109 -13.29 -11.05 32.20
C SER A 109 -14.81 -11.22 32.23
N ALA A 110 -15.32 -12.37 31.80
CA ALA A 110 -16.72 -12.75 32.01
C ALA A 110 -16.93 -13.26 33.44
N SER A 111 -16.79 -12.37 34.44
CA SER A 111 -17.53 -12.55 35.69
C SER A 111 -19.00 -12.58 35.30
N ALA A 112 -19.62 -13.75 35.42
CA ALA A 112 -20.94 -14.13 34.90
C ALA A 112 -22.12 -13.41 35.57
N SER A 113 -21.97 -12.13 35.92
CA SER A 113 -22.92 -11.36 36.72
C SER A 113 -23.75 -10.37 35.92
N ASP A 114 -23.34 -9.98 34.70
CA ASP A 114 -23.86 -8.74 34.09
C ASP A 114 -24.89 -8.91 32.94
N THR A 115 -25.13 -10.13 32.46
CA THR A 115 -26.06 -10.35 31.33
C THR A 115 -27.54 -10.35 31.74
N ARG A 116 -27.87 -10.22 33.03
CA ARG A 116 -29.27 -10.25 33.53
C ARG A 116 -29.94 -8.89 33.75
N ARG A 117 -29.30 -7.76 33.40
CA ARG A 117 -29.92 -6.42 33.59
C ARG A 117 -30.44 -5.75 32.32
N ARG A 118 -30.49 -6.45 31.18
CA ARG A 118 -30.89 -5.86 29.89
C ARG A 118 -32.40 -5.84 29.59
N PHE A 119 -33.26 -6.49 30.39
CA PHE A 119 -34.71 -6.44 30.17
C PHE A 119 -35.48 -6.31 31.47
N GLN A 120 -35.66 -5.08 31.94
CA GLN A 120 -36.85 -4.72 32.71
C GLN A 120 -37.27 -3.29 32.35
N THR A 121 -38.17 -3.20 31.37
CA THR A 121 -38.85 -1.99 30.93
C THR A 121 -40.14 -1.85 31.72
N THR A 122 -40.14 -1.04 32.78
CA THR A 122 -41.35 -0.36 33.32
C THR A 122 -40.97 1.01 33.89
N PRO A 123 -41.81 2.03 33.70
CA PRO A 123 -41.40 3.43 33.72
C PRO A 123 -41.43 4.01 35.14
N ALA A 124 -40.36 4.67 35.56
CA ALA A 124 -40.40 5.62 36.67
C ALA A 124 -40.50 7.02 36.06
N GLU A 125 -41.67 7.63 36.25
CA GLU A 125 -41.98 8.96 35.77
C GLU A 125 -41.02 10.01 36.30
N HIS A 126 -40.79 11.01 35.44
CA HIS A 126 -40.21 12.29 35.77
C HIS A 126 -40.72 12.83 37.12
N SER A 127 -39.79 13.08 38.05
CA SER A 127 -39.94 14.18 38.99
C SER A 127 -38.66 14.98 39.01
N THR A 128 -38.73 16.07 38.25
CA THR A 128 -37.81 17.17 38.18
C THR A 128 -37.85 17.96 39.49
N LEU A 129 -37.01 17.64 40.47
CA LEU A 129 -36.67 18.58 41.55
C LEU A 129 -35.29 18.26 42.16
N HIS A 130 -34.39 19.23 42.00
CA HIS A 130 -33.00 19.25 42.46
C HIS A 130 -32.95 19.58 43.97
N PRO A 131 -32.19 18.88 44.83
CA PRO A 131 -32.10 19.18 46.28
C PRO A 131 -31.41 20.51 46.65
N GLY A 132 -31.06 21.35 45.67
CA GLY A 132 -30.23 22.55 45.85
C GLY A 132 -30.96 23.88 46.05
N LEU A 133 -32.28 23.89 46.28
CA LEU A 133 -33.06 25.13 46.46
C LEU A 133 -33.93 25.09 47.72
N ARG A 134 -33.31 24.85 48.88
CA ARG A 134 -33.96 25.06 50.17
C ARG A 134 -33.13 26.10 50.96
N PRO A 135 -33.74 27.20 51.44
CA PRO A 135 -33.02 28.31 52.03
C PRO A 135 -32.45 27.92 53.40
N GLU A 136 -31.38 28.62 53.77
CA GLU A 136 -30.64 28.50 55.02
C GLU A 136 -31.52 28.37 56.26
N GLY A 137 -31.12 27.48 57.15
CA GLY A 137 -31.77 27.24 58.43
C GLY A 137 -31.08 26.10 59.15
N ASP A 138 -29.85 26.36 59.58
CA ASP A 138 -29.29 26.07 60.91
C ASP A 138 -29.48 24.67 61.56
N GLN A 139 -28.45 24.32 62.34
CA GLN A 139 -28.44 23.35 63.45
C GLN A 139 -28.12 21.89 63.11
N HIS A 140 -26.83 21.57 63.27
CA HIS A 140 -26.31 20.54 64.17
C HIS A 140 -27.34 19.51 64.68
N ALA A 141 -27.08 18.23 64.38
CA ALA A 141 -27.52 17.11 65.20
C ALA A 141 -26.38 16.08 65.31
N GLU A 142 -25.37 16.42 66.11
CA GLU A 142 -24.49 15.45 66.73
C GLU A 142 -25.33 14.61 67.71
N SER A 143 -25.81 13.45 67.26
CA SER A 143 -26.44 12.48 68.15
C SER A 143 -25.39 11.44 68.59
N PRO A 144 -24.95 11.38 69.87
CA PRO A 144 -23.87 10.50 70.34
C PRO A 144 -24.23 9.01 70.48
N PHE A 145 -25.46 8.61 70.11
CA PHE A 145 -25.98 7.25 70.35
C PHE A 145 -26.31 6.44 69.07
N ARG A 146 -25.86 6.88 67.89
CA ARG A 146 -26.05 6.09 66.67
C ARG A 146 -24.96 5.03 66.55
N ALA A 147 -25.27 3.82 67.02
CA ALA A 147 -24.44 2.63 66.78
C ALA A 147 -24.22 2.39 65.26
N PRO A 148 -23.05 1.87 64.85
CA PRO A 148 -22.71 1.67 63.45
C PRO A 148 -23.60 0.58 62.86
N THR A 149 -24.59 0.98 62.07
CA THR A 149 -25.29 0.05 61.17
C THR A 149 -24.45 -0.05 59.89
N PRO A 150 -23.92 -1.23 59.54
CA PRO A 150 -23.20 -1.40 58.29
C PRO A 150 -24.22 -1.32 57.14
N GLN A 151 -24.41 -0.12 56.58
CA GLN A 151 -25.30 0.10 55.44
C GLN A 151 -24.54 -0.29 54.15
N PRO A 152 -24.83 -1.43 53.49
CA PRO A 152 -23.96 -2.00 52.44
C PRO A 152 -24.08 -1.32 51.06
N GLY A 153 -24.66 -0.11 50.98
CA GLY A 153 -25.19 0.43 49.72
C GLY A 153 -24.57 1.71 49.17
N PHE A 154 -23.77 2.44 49.97
CA PHE A 154 -23.24 3.75 49.56
C PHE A 154 -21.91 3.65 48.78
N GLY A 155 -21.00 2.76 49.18
CA GLY A 155 -19.72 2.58 48.47
C GLY A 155 -19.84 1.92 47.08
N ALA A 156 -20.94 1.23 46.80
CA ALA A 156 -21.19 0.61 45.49
C ALA A 156 -21.48 1.65 44.39
N ARG A 157 -22.16 2.75 44.74
CA ARG A 157 -22.51 3.82 43.78
C ARG A 157 -21.31 4.69 43.44
N GLU A 158 -20.49 4.98 44.43
CA GLU A 158 -19.28 5.79 44.27
C GLU A 158 -18.21 5.05 43.44
N ARG A 159 -18.05 3.73 43.66
CA ARG A 159 -17.19 2.88 42.82
C ARG A 159 -17.69 2.80 41.37
N GLN A 160 -19.00 2.68 41.17
CA GLN A 160 -19.58 2.65 39.83
C GLN A 160 -19.38 3.97 39.07
N ALA A 161 -19.45 5.12 39.74
CA ALA A 161 -19.17 6.42 39.12
C ALA A 161 -17.68 6.58 38.73
N LEU A 162 -16.75 6.08 39.55
CA LEU A 162 -15.32 6.09 39.25
C LEU A 162 -14.99 5.15 38.08
N ASP A 163 -15.58 3.96 38.06
CA ASP A 163 -15.40 2.99 36.98
C ASP A 163 -15.97 3.54 35.66
N GLU A 164 -17.13 4.22 35.70
CA GLU A 164 -17.71 4.91 34.52
C GLU A 164 -16.81 6.03 34.00
N HIS A 165 -16.24 6.86 34.88
CA HIS A 165 -15.35 7.94 34.46
C HIS A 165 -14.05 7.42 33.83
N THR A 166 -13.51 6.34 34.39
CA THR A 166 -12.31 5.67 33.87
C THR A 166 -12.59 4.97 32.54
N PHE A 167 -13.79 4.40 32.39
CA PHE A 167 -14.26 3.81 31.14
C PHE A 167 -14.42 4.87 30.04
N ILE A 168 -15.00 6.02 30.35
CA ILE A 168 -15.19 7.12 29.39
C ILE A 168 -13.84 7.65 28.90
N GLN A 169 -12.88 7.90 29.80
CA GLN A 169 -11.55 8.39 29.44
C GLN A 169 -10.77 7.40 28.57
N ASN A 170 -10.84 6.10 28.90
CA ASN A 170 -10.21 5.06 28.08
C ASN A 170 -10.91 4.86 26.73
N THR A 171 -12.21 5.17 26.64
CA THR A 171 -12.97 5.07 25.39
C THR A 171 -12.66 6.25 24.48
N GLU A 172 -12.52 7.46 25.03
CA GLU A 172 -12.13 8.65 24.28
C GLU A 172 -10.76 8.47 23.63
N SER A 173 -9.75 8.01 24.39
CA SER A 173 -8.40 7.80 23.86
C SER A 173 -8.35 6.76 22.73
N ARG A 174 -9.13 5.68 22.86
CA ARG A 174 -9.24 4.64 21.82
C ARG A 174 -10.03 5.11 20.59
N LEU A 175 -11.05 5.94 20.77
CA LEU A 175 -11.79 6.53 19.66
C LEU A 175 -10.91 7.48 18.85
N ASP A 176 -10.07 8.26 19.51
CA ASP A 176 -9.10 9.14 18.86
C ASP A 176 -8.05 8.34 18.09
N GLU A 177 -7.55 7.24 18.66
CA GLU A 177 -6.61 6.34 17.98
C GLU A 177 -7.26 5.69 16.74
N PHE A 178 -8.52 5.24 16.82
CA PHE A 178 -9.25 4.72 15.67
C PHE A 178 -9.58 5.79 14.62
N LEU A 179 -9.85 7.02 15.03
CA LEU A 179 -10.05 8.13 14.11
C LEU A 179 -8.77 8.47 13.36
N GLN A 180 -7.64 8.54 14.06
CA GLN A 180 -6.33 8.72 13.42
C GLN A 180 -6.01 7.58 12.46
N GLN A 181 -6.23 6.34 12.86
CA GLN A 181 -6.03 5.17 11.99
C GLN A 181 -6.98 5.20 10.79
N GLY A 182 -8.24 5.61 10.99
CA GLY A 182 -9.23 5.77 9.93
C GLY A 182 -8.86 6.85 8.92
N LEU A 183 -8.32 7.97 9.40
CA LEU A 183 -7.81 9.05 8.54
C LEU A 183 -6.59 8.60 7.74
N ASP A 184 -5.65 7.91 8.37
CA ASP A 184 -4.43 7.41 7.71
C ASP A 184 -4.76 6.36 6.63
N VAL A 185 -5.76 5.49 6.89
CA VAL A 185 -6.28 4.56 5.88
C VAL A 185 -6.95 5.29 4.72
N LEU A 186 -7.75 6.34 5.00
CA LEU A 186 -8.41 7.15 3.97
C LEU A 186 -7.40 7.90 3.10
N GLU A 187 -6.33 8.42 3.70
CA GLU A 187 -5.21 9.06 3.01
C GLU A 187 -4.48 8.05 2.11
N ASN A 188 -4.20 6.85 2.62
CA ASN A 188 -3.59 5.77 1.84
C ASN A 188 -4.46 5.36 0.63
N LEU A 189 -5.77 5.23 0.82
CA LEU A 189 -6.71 4.92 -0.26
C LEU A 189 -6.76 6.04 -1.32
N ARG A 190 -6.68 7.31 -0.89
CA ARG A 190 -6.60 8.46 -1.78
C ARG A 190 -5.31 8.44 -2.60
N ASP A 191 -4.18 8.13 -1.98
CA ASP A 191 -2.88 8.05 -2.66
C ASP A 191 -2.81 6.86 -3.63
N GLN A 192 -3.37 5.71 -3.25
CA GLN A 192 -3.52 4.57 -4.14
C GLN A 192 -4.36 4.91 -5.38
N ARG A 193 -5.43 5.70 -5.23
CA ARG A 193 -6.23 6.15 -6.37
C ARG A 193 -5.44 7.05 -7.32
N ILE A 194 -4.59 7.92 -6.79
CA ILE A 194 -3.70 8.79 -7.60
C ILE A 194 -2.69 7.93 -8.36
N MET A 195 -2.08 6.95 -7.69
CA MET A 195 -1.15 5.99 -8.31
C MET A 195 -1.82 5.17 -9.40
N LEU A 196 -3.02 4.62 -9.16
CA LEU A 196 -3.76 3.81 -10.12
C LEU A 196 -4.14 4.60 -11.38
N ASN A 197 -4.50 5.87 -11.22
CA ASN A 197 -4.74 6.78 -12.35
C ASN A 197 -3.45 7.06 -13.14
N GLY A 198 -2.31 7.17 -12.46
CA GLY A 198 -0.99 7.27 -13.08
C GLY A 198 -0.64 6.02 -13.89
N THR A 199 -0.86 4.83 -13.34
CA THR A 199 -0.65 3.54 -14.02
C THR A 199 -1.58 3.41 -15.22
N ARG A 200 -2.87 3.76 -15.10
CA ARG A 200 -3.82 3.75 -16.22
C ARG A 200 -3.37 4.66 -17.37
N ARG A 201 -2.91 5.87 -17.06
CA ARG A 201 -2.34 6.78 -18.08
C ARG A 201 -1.12 6.16 -18.75
N ARG A 202 -0.17 5.64 -17.98
CA ARG A 202 1.03 4.97 -18.52
C ARG A 202 0.69 3.75 -19.37
N LEU A 203 -0.36 3.00 -19.02
CA LEU A 203 -0.82 1.84 -19.76
C LEU A 203 -1.53 2.23 -21.05
N LEU A 204 -2.31 3.32 -21.05
CA LEU A 204 -2.85 3.93 -22.26
C LEU A 204 -1.73 4.47 -23.17
N ASP A 205 -0.72 5.14 -22.61
CA ASP A 205 0.43 5.63 -23.37
C ASP A 205 1.26 4.47 -23.94
N ALA A 206 1.45 3.39 -23.16
CA ALA A 206 2.09 2.17 -23.60
C ALA A 206 1.28 1.47 -24.70
N ALA A 207 -0.05 1.38 -24.58
CA ALA A 207 -0.92 0.84 -25.61
C ALA A 207 -0.86 1.69 -26.90
N ASN A 208 -0.82 3.02 -26.77
CA ASN A 208 -0.72 3.93 -27.90
C ASN A 208 0.65 3.81 -28.60
N THR A 209 1.73 3.65 -27.84
CA THR A 209 3.09 3.43 -28.38
C THR A 209 3.29 2.02 -28.93
N LEU A 210 2.61 0.99 -28.40
CA LEU A 210 2.55 -0.35 -28.96
C LEU A 210 1.73 -0.38 -30.27
N GLY A 211 0.67 0.43 -30.37
CA GLY A 211 -0.04 0.67 -31.62
C GLY A 211 0.84 1.36 -32.66
N LEU A 212 1.60 2.37 -32.25
CA LEU A 212 2.60 3.04 -33.10
C LEU A 212 3.76 2.11 -33.49
N SER A 213 4.19 1.22 -32.58
CA SER A 213 5.17 0.16 -32.84
C SER A 213 4.70 -0.81 -33.91
N ARG A 214 3.40 -1.15 -33.96
CA ARG A 214 2.84 -1.98 -35.03
C ARG A 214 2.94 -1.30 -36.41
N ASN A 215 2.75 0.02 -36.48
CA ASN A 215 3.01 0.78 -37.71
C ASN A 215 4.51 0.82 -38.07
N VAL A 216 5.39 0.95 -37.08
CA VAL A 216 6.85 0.88 -37.29
C VAL A 216 7.28 -0.52 -37.74
N ILE A 217 6.69 -1.59 -37.19
CA ILE A 217 6.91 -2.98 -37.62
C ILE A 217 6.48 -3.16 -39.07
N GLY A 218 5.33 -2.60 -39.46
CA GLY A 218 4.85 -2.65 -40.84
C GLY A 218 5.77 -1.90 -41.80
N TRP A 219 6.32 -0.76 -41.38
CA TRP A 219 7.29 0.00 -42.17
C TRP A 219 8.61 -0.76 -42.38
N ILE A 220 9.01 -1.59 -41.41
CA ILE A 220 10.17 -2.49 -41.54
C ILE A 220 9.91 -3.60 -42.55
N GLU A 221 8.72 -4.22 -42.50
CA GLU A 221 8.33 -5.28 -43.44
C GLU A 221 8.21 -4.76 -44.88
N GLN A 222 7.75 -3.51 -45.03
CA GLN A 222 7.65 -2.85 -46.33
C GLN A 222 9.01 -2.61 -47.00
N ARG A 223 10.08 -2.43 -46.20
CA ARG A 223 11.45 -2.32 -46.71
C ARG A 223 11.93 -3.62 -47.36
N SER A 224 11.57 -4.77 -46.77
CA SER A 224 11.97 -6.08 -47.31
C SER A 224 11.23 -6.39 -48.62
N THR A 225 9.97 -5.99 -48.74
CA THR A 225 9.22 -6.14 -49.99
C THR A 225 9.73 -5.18 -51.06
N GLN A 226 10.10 -3.95 -50.71
CA GLN A 226 10.73 -3.01 -51.64
C GLN A 226 12.07 -3.54 -52.18
N ASP A 227 12.89 -4.15 -51.32
CA ASP A 227 14.17 -4.76 -51.73
C ASP A 227 13.94 -5.94 -52.71
N MET A 228 12.90 -6.75 -52.48
CA MET A 228 12.49 -7.81 -53.41
C MET A 228 12.09 -7.26 -54.80
N TYR A 229 11.42 -6.11 -54.85
CA TYR A 229 11.09 -5.46 -56.13
C TYR A 229 12.32 -4.91 -56.84
N ILE A 230 13.28 -4.32 -56.12
CA ILE A 230 14.54 -3.81 -56.70
C ILE A 230 15.35 -4.97 -57.29
N PHE A 231 15.40 -6.11 -56.60
CA PHE A 231 16.04 -7.32 -57.10
C PHE A 231 15.41 -7.81 -58.42
N PHE A 232 14.08 -7.91 -58.48
CA PHE A 232 13.38 -8.33 -59.69
C PHE A 232 13.56 -7.35 -60.84
N ALA A 233 13.52 -6.04 -60.59
CA ALA A 233 13.78 -5.02 -61.59
C ALA A 233 15.19 -5.13 -62.17
N GLY A 234 16.19 -5.37 -61.31
CA GLY A 234 17.57 -5.62 -61.74
C GLY A 234 17.70 -6.87 -62.61
N ALA A 235 17.05 -7.97 -62.21
CA ALA A 235 17.06 -9.22 -62.98
C ALA A 235 16.41 -9.06 -64.36
N VAL A 236 15.28 -8.36 -64.47
CA VAL A 236 14.65 -8.10 -65.78
C VAL A 236 15.53 -7.21 -66.64
N GLY A 237 16.18 -6.19 -66.06
CA GLY A 237 17.11 -5.32 -66.77
C GLY A 237 18.29 -6.08 -67.39
N THR A 238 18.87 -7.04 -66.68
CA THR A 238 19.97 -7.85 -67.22
C THR A 238 19.51 -8.75 -68.37
N PHE A 239 18.32 -9.35 -68.29
CA PHE A 239 17.74 -10.10 -69.41
C PHE A 239 17.49 -9.24 -70.65
N ILE A 240 17.01 -8.01 -70.47
CA ILE A 240 16.82 -7.06 -71.58
C ILE A 240 18.17 -6.71 -72.23
N CYS A 241 19.22 -6.47 -71.43
CA CYS A 241 20.56 -6.23 -71.96
C CYS A 241 21.07 -7.42 -72.79
N PHE A 242 20.88 -8.66 -72.33
CA PHE A 242 21.25 -9.85 -73.11
C PHE A 242 20.46 -9.97 -74.41
N TYR A 243 19.17 -9.64 -74.39
CA TYR A 243 18.34 -9.63 -75.60
C TYR A 243 18.86 -8.62 -76.63
N PHE A 244 19.21 -7.40 -76.20
CA PHE A 244 19.79 -6.39 -77.11
C PHE A 244 21.15 -6.81 -77.68
N ILE A 245 22.01 -7.46 -76.88
CA ILE A 245 23.28 -8.01 -77.38
C ILE A 245 23.02 -9.08 -78.44
N TRP A 246 22.05 -9.96 -78.22
CA TRP A 246 21.68 -10.99 -79.18
C TRP A 246 21.15 -10.40 -80.50
N LEU A 247 20.34 -9.33 -80.44
CA LEU A 247 19.76 -8.69 -81.63
C LEU A 247 20.75 -7.81 -82.41
N TYR A 248 21.73 -7.21 -81.74
CA TYR A 248 22.65 -6.24 -82.36
C TYR A 248 23.99 -6.86 -82.78
N LEU A 249 24.39 -7.97 -82.15
CA LEU A 249 25.67 -8.66 -82.41
C LEU A 249 25.52 -10.05 -83.05
N GLY A 250 24.28 -10.54 -83.21
CA GLY A 250 23.92 -11.75 -83.97
C GLY A 250 23.04 -11.38 -85.16
#